data_AF-A0A7Y2BWA3-F1
#
_entry.id   AF-A0A7Y2BWA3-F1
#
_cell.length_a   1.000
_cell.length_b   1.000
_cell.length_c   1.000
_cell.angle_alpha   90.00
_cell.angle_beta   90.00
_cell.angle_gamma   90.00
#
_symmetry.space_group_name_H-M   'P 1'
#
loop_
_entity.id
_entity.type
_entity.pdbx_description
1 polymer ?
#
loop_
_entity_poly.entity_id
_entity_poly.type
_entity_poly.pdbx_seq_one_letter_code
_entity_poly.pdbx_strand_id
1 'polypeptide(L)'
;MTACSDLNQSNAISSENEKLKIEIDSLKASLANEKSKTENAITTFLTFQENNAEEAMNFYVNLFDNSKVLEVQRYGSEVPAPEGSIMLAKFNLNGKDILCSDSFIKHEWDFSPAVSMFVKCQNAQEQESLFEQLSKDGQVMMPLDNYGFSQRFGWVEDQFGISWQLNLD
;
A
#
# COMPACT_ATOMS: atom_id res chain seq x y z
N MET A 1 -16.44 60.38 11.53
CA MET A 1 -15.23 59.51 11.63
C MET A 1 -15.48 58.06 11.18
N THR A 2 -16.73 57.64 10.94
CA THR A 2 -17.11 56.24 10.66
C THR A 2 -16.81 55.75 9.23
N ALA A 3 -16.79 56.62 8.21
CA ALA A 3 -16.61 56.19 6.82
C ALA A 3 -15.18 55.71 6.46
N CYS A 4 -14.14 56.24 7.12
CA CYS A 4 -12.75 55.85 6.86
C CYS A 4 -12.36 54.51 7.49
N SER A 5 -13.00 54.10 8.60
CA SER A 5 -12.76 52.79 9.21
C SER A 5 -13.29 51.66 8.34
N ASP A 6 -14.46 51.84 7.75
CA ASP A 6 -15.14 50.81 6.94
C ASP A 6 -14.42 50.57 5.60
N LEU A 7 -13.87 51.64 4.99
CA LEU A 7 -13.04 51.55 3.78
C LEU A 7 -11.71 50.82 4.02
N ASN A 8 -11.05 51.07 5.16
CA ASN A 8 -9.81 50.37 5.50
C ASN A 8 -10.05 48.88 5.81
N GLN A 9 -11.17 48.56 6.45
CA GLN A 9 -11.55 47.18 6.74
C GLN A 9 -11.92 46.41 5.46
N SER A 10 -12.65 47.04 4.54
CA SER A 10 -12.97 46.47 3.21
C SER A 10 -11.71 46.19 2.38
N ASN A 11 -10.74 47.12 2.37
CA ASN A 11 -9.48 46.95 1.65
C ASN A 11 -8.60 45.83 2.26
N ALA A 12 -8.59 45.71 3.58
CA ALA A 12 -7.87 44.62 4.26
C ALA A 12 -8.48 43.25 3.92
N ILE A 13 -9.82 43.15 3.95
CA ILE A 13 -10.55 41.94 3.56
C ILE A 13 -10.29 41.59 2.08
N SER A 14 -10.27 42.58 1.19
CA SER A 14 -9.96 42.39 -0.22
C SER A 14 -8.55 41.83 -0.43
N SER A 15 -7.56 42.36 0.29
CA SER A 15 -6.17 41.87 0.23
C SER A 15 -6.02 40.45 0.78
N GLU A 16 -6.72 40.13 1.87
CA GLU A 16 -6.69 38.79 2.46
C GLU A 16 -7.36 37.75 1.55
N ASN A 17 -8.49 38.10 0.92
CA ASN A 17 -9.14 37.26 -0.08
C ASN A 17 -8.24 36.98 -1.29
N GLU A 18 -7.46 37.96 -1.72
CA GLU A 18 -6.52 37.79 -2.84
C GLU A 18 -5.37 36.83 -2.47
N LYS A 19 -4.84 36.93 -1.24
CA LYS A 19 -3.84 35.97 -0.72
C LYS A 19 -4.40 34.55 -0.63
N LEU A 20 -5.60 34.39 -0.08
CA LEU A 20 -6.25 33.09 0.03
C LEU A 20 -6.49 32.45 -1.34
N LYS A 21 -6.84 33.26 -2.34
CA LYS A 21 -7.03 32.78 -3.72
C LYS A 21 -5.73 32.24 -4.32
N ILE A 22 -4.61 32.94 -4.12
CA ILE A 22 -3.27 32.50 -4.56
C ILE A 22 -2.91 31.17 -3.91
N GLU A 23 -3.15 31.02 -2.61
CA GLU A 23 -2.86 29.79 -1.89
C GLU A 23 -3.71 28.61 -2.39
N ILE A 24 -5.02 28.83 -2.61
CA ILE A 24 -5.93 27.83 -3.19
C ILE A 24 -5.45 27.39 -4.57
N ASP A 25 -5.05 28.34 -5.42
CA ASP A 25 -4.59 28.03 -6.78
C ASP A 25 -3.26 27.25 -6.77
N SER A 26 -2.35 27.59 -5.84
CA SER A 26 -1.11 26.83 -5.59
C SER A 26 -1.39 25.39 -5.12
N LEU A 27 -2.34 25.20 -4.21
CA LEU A 27 -2.74 23.89 -3.71
C LEU A 27 -3.39 23.04 -4.81
N LYS A 28 -4.24 23.63 -5.66
CA LYS A 28 -4.82 22.95 -6.82
C LYS A 28 -3.76 22.48 -7.81
N ALA A 29 -2.76 23.32 -8.08
CA ALA A 29 -1.65 22.96 -8.97
C ALA A 29 -0.83 21.79 -8.38
N SER A 30 -0.55 21.82 -7.08
CA SER A 30 0.13 20.72 -6.38
C SER A 30 -0.66 19.41 -6.45
N LEU A 31 -1.97 19.48 -6.23
CA LEU A 31 -2.87 18.31 -6.35
C LEU A 31 -2.91 17.76 -7.79
N ALA A 32 -2.94 18.62 -8.80
CA ALA A 32 -2.91 18.21 -10.19
C ALA A 32 -1.60 17.51 -10.56
N ASN A 33 -0.46 18.02 -10.07
CA ASN A 33 0.85 17.38 -10.25
C ASN A 33 0.95 16.02 -9.56
N GLU A 34 0.42 15.87 -8.34
CA GLU A 34 0.38 14.57 -7.66
C GLU A 34 -0.52 13.58 -8.40
N LYS A 35 -1.68 14.01 -8.91
CA LYS A 35 -2.53 13.16 -9.78
C LYS A 35 -1.81 12.76 -11.07
N SER A 36 -1.13 13.69 -11.73
CA SER A 36 -0.39 13.40 -12.97
C SER A 36 0.79 12.45 -12.74
N LYS A 37 1.48 12.53 -11.60
CA LYS A 37 2.49 11.53 -11.21
C LYS A 37 1.91 10.11 -11.06
N THR A 38 0.63 9.98 -10.76
CA THR A 38 -0.05 8.69 -10.65
C THR A 38 -0.66 8.20 -11.97
N GLU A 39 -0.81 9.05 -12.99
CA GLU A 39 -1.19 8.61 -14.33
C GLU A 39 -0.04 7.79 -14.95
N ASN A 40 -0.35 6.57 -15.42
CA ASN A 40 0.62 5.56 -15.91
C ASN A 40 1.54 4.95 -14.85
N ALA A 41 1.20 5.02 -13.56
CA ALA A 41 1.95 4.34 -12.51
C ALA A 41 1.92 2.81 -12.69
N ILE A 42 3.10 2.17 -12.72
CA ILE A 42 3.22 0.72 -12.72
C ILE A 42 3.00 0.23 -11.28
N THR A 43 2.02 -0.65 -11.09
CA THR A 43 1.62 -1.15 -9.77
C THR A 43 1.70 -2.67 -9.74
N THR A 44 2.17 -3.22 -8.62
CA THR A 44 2.16 -4.66 -8.39
C THR A 44 0.72 -5.13 -8.19
N PHE A 45 0.36 -6.23 -8.83
CA PHE A 45 -0.98 -6.82 -8.73
C PHE A 45 -0.86 -8.28 -8.27
N LEU A 46 -1.52 -8.61 -7.16
CA LEU A 46 -1.56 -9.95 -6.59
C LEU A 46 -2.91 -10.60 -6.88
N THR A 47 -2.93 -11.63 -7.71
CA THR A 47 -4.14 -12.38 -8.03
C THR A 47 -4.17 -13.67 -7.22
N PHE A 48 -5.03 -13.71 -6.22
CA PHE A 48 -5.25 -14.88 -5.37
C PHE A 48 -6.26 -15.82 -6.01
N GLN A 49 -6.13 -17.12 -5.77
CA GLN A 49 -7.03 -18.13 -6.36
C GLN A 49 -7.92 -18.81 -5.33
N GLU A 50 -7.62 -18.70 -4.03
CA GLU A 50 -8.32 -19.41 -2.95
C GLU A 50 -9.38 -18.54 -2.23
N ASN A 51 -9.81 -17.44 -2.84
CA ASN A 51 -10.73 -16.46 -2.24
C ASN A 51 -10.23 -15.86 -0.91
N ASN A 52 -8.91 -15.69 -0.79
CA ASN A 52 -8.23 -15.23 0.42
C ASN A 52 -7.52 -13.89 0.24
N ALA A 53 -7.81 -13.12 -0.82
CA ALA A 53 -7.21 -11.80 -1.06
C ALA A 53 -7.48 -10.81 0.09
N GLU A 54 -8.67 -10.85 0.69
CA GLU A 54 -9.01 -9.98 1.83
C GLU A 54 -8.20 -10.34 3.07
N GLU A 55 -8.05 -11.63 3.36
CA GLU A 55 -7.28 -12.12 4.50
C GLU A 55 -5.81 -11.72 4.34
N ALA A 56 -5.23 -11.98 3.15
CA ALA A 56 -3.87 -11.60 2.80
C ALA A 56 -3.64 -10.09 2.93
N MET A 57 -4.51 -9.27 2.33
CA MET A 57 -4.43 -7.82 2.41
C MET A 57 -4.45 -7.32 3.86
N ASN A 58 -5.39 -7.80 4.67
CA ASN A 58 -5.50 -7.39 6.07
C ASN A 58 -4.29 -7.85 6.89
N PHE A 59 -3.79 -9.06 6.64
CA PHE A 59 -2.56 -9.55 7.25
C PHE A 59 -1.38 -8.62 6.93
N TYR A 60 -1.15 -8.30 5.65
CA TYR A 60 -0.03 -7.43 5.25
C TYR A 60 -0.12 -6.02 5.82
N VAL A 61 -1.31 -5.42 5.82
CA VAL A 61 -1.53 -4.09 6.40
C VAL A 61 -1.23 -4.08 7.89
N ASN A 62 -1.50 -5.17 8.60
CA ASN A 62 -1.22 -5.29 10.03
C ASN A 62 0.25 -5.59 10.36
N LEU A 63 1.09 -5.96 9.38
CA LEU A 63 2.53 -6.16 9.59
C LEU A 63 3.30 -4.84 9.76
N PHE A 64 2.74 -3.72 9.31
CA PHE A 64 3.47 -2.45 9.19
C PHE A 64 2.62 -1.27 9.62
N ASP A 65 3.10 -0.46 10.57
CA ASP A 65 2.36 0.66 11.16
C ASP A 65 1.87 1.71 10.15
N ASN A 66 2.67 2.01 9.11
CA ASN A 66 2.32 2.99 8.08
C ASN A 66 1.69 2.32 6.85
N SER A 67 0.65 1.53 7.10
CA SER A 67 -0.07 0.78 6.07
C SER A 67 -1.57 0.87 6.28
N LYS A 68 -2.32 0.75 5.19
CA LYS A 68 -3.79 0.78 5.23
C LYS A 68 -4.41 0.21 3.97
N VAL A 69 -5.63 -0.30 4.12
CA VAL A 69 -6.52 -0.55 3.00
C VAL A 69 -7.01 0.80 2.45
N LEU A 70 -6.99 0.95 1.13
CA LEU A 70 -7.38 2.19 0.44
C LEU A 70 -8.74 2.04 -0.26
N GLU A 71 -8.95 0.94 -0.97
CA GLU A 71 -10.13 0.70 -1.77
C GLU A 71 -10.47 -0.79 -1.76
N VAL A 72 -11.76 -1.11 -1.72
CA VAL A 72 -12.26 -2.49 -1.80
C VAL A 72 -13.50 -2.50 -2.67
N GLN A 73 -13.45 -3.29 -3.74
CA GLN A 73 -14.55 -3.59 -4.63
C GLN A 73 -14.79 -5.11 -4.61
N ARG A 74 -16.04 -5.49 -4.36
CA ARG A 74 -16.45 -6.89 -4.20
C ARG A 74 -17.33 -7.34 -5.35
N TYR A 75 -17.28 -8.63 -5.64
CA TYR A 75 -18.25 -9.25 -6.52
C TYR A 75 -19.65 -9.26 -5.89
N GLY A 76 -20.67 -8.95 -6.69
CA GLY A 76 -22.07 -9.14 -6.34
C GLY A 76 -22.57 -10.55 -6.65
N SER A 77 -23.84 -10.82 -6.40
CA SER A 77 -24.47 -12.13 -6.60
C SER A 77 -24.81 -12.49 -8.07
N GLU A 78 -24.69 -11.54 -9.00
CA GLU A 78 -25.09 -11.71 -10.41
C GLU A 78 -23.97 -12.26 -11.31
N VAL A 79 -22.84 -12.68 -10.74
CA VAL A 79 -21.68 -13.21 -11.48
C VAL A 79 -21.28 -14.60 -10.96
N PRO A 80 -20.50 -15.39 -11.72
CA PRO A 80 -20.05 -16.70 -11.27
C PRO A 80 -19.06 -16.68 -10.09
N ALA A 81 -18.48 -15.52 -9.78
CA ALA A 81 -17.56 -15.37 -8.66
C ALA A 81 -18.29 -15.50 -7.31
N PRO A 82 -17.65 -16.03 -6.26
CA PRO A 82 -18.24 -16.05 -4.93
C PRO A 82 -18.66 -14.66 -4.47
N GLU A 83 -19.92 -14.49 -4.05
CA GLU A 83 -20.43 -13.21 -3.57
C GLU A 83 -19.60 -12.69 -2.39
N GLY A 84 -19.23 -11.42 -2.44
CA GLY A 84 -18.41 -10.78 -1.40
C GLY A 84 -16.89 -10.99 -1.54
N SER A 85 -16.42 -11.89 -2.40
CA SER A 85 -14.99 -12.01 -2.73
C SER A 85 -14.44 -10.75 -3.39
N ILE A 86 -13.13 -10.55 -3.34
CA ILE A 86 -12.48 -9.33 -3.82
C ILE A 86 -12.44 -9.33 -5.35
N MET A 87 -13.19 -8.43 -5.97
CA MET A 87 -13.05 -8.17 -7.41
C MET A 87 -11.80 -7.33 -7.69
N LEU A 88 -11.59 -6.31 -6.88
CA LEU A 88 -10.40 -5.47 -6.91
C LEU A 88 -10.27 -4.80 -5.54
N ALA A 89 -9.08 -4.85 -4.95
CA ALA A 89 -8.76 -4.04 -3.79
C ALA A 89 -7.41 -3.37 -3.99
N LYS A 90 -7.22 -2.26 -3.28
CA LYS A 90 -5.98 -1.50 -3.22
C LYS A 90 -5.61 -1.29 -1.77
N PHE A 91 -4.37 -1.60 -1.42
CA PHE A 91 -3.80 -1.32 -0.11
C PHE A 91 -2.42 -0.71 -0.25
N ASN A 92 -1.97 -0.04 0.80
CA ASN A 92 -0.67 0.61 0.87
C ASN A 92 0.15 -0.04 1.97
N LEU A 93 1.39 -0.42 1.65
CA LEU A 93 2.41 -0.86 2.60
C LEU A 93 3.56 0.14 2.62
N ASN A 94 3.73 0.90 3.70
CA ASN A 94 4.84 1.87 3.86
C ASN A 94 5.04 2.80 2.63
N GLY A 95 3.94 3.30 2.06
CA GLY A 95 3.99 4.19 0.89
C GLY A 95 4.05 3.47 -0.47
N LYS A 96 3.95 2.14 -0.51
CA LYS A 96 3.81 1.36 -1.75
C LYS A 96 2.39 0.87 -1.93
N ASP A 97 1.76 1.31 -3.01
CA ASP A 97 0.45 0.80 -3.40
C ASP A 97 0.58 -0.58 -4.04
N ILE A 98 -0.31 -1.50 -3.63
CA ILE A 98 -0.44 -2.85 -4.16
C ILE A 98 -1.92 -3.08 -4.48
N LEU A 99 -2.18 -3.69 -5.63
CA LEU A 99 -3.52 -4.15 -6.01
C LEU A 99 -3.65 -5.64 -5.73
N CYS A 100 -4.86 -6.09 -5.40
CA CYS A 100 -5.16 -7.51 -5.36
C CYS A 100 -6.59 -7.84 -5.82
N SER A 101 -6.80 -9.10 -6.18
CA SER A 101 -8.12 -9.66 -6.47
C SER A 101 -8.18 -11.15 -6.13
N ASP A 102 -9.39 -11.66 -5.99
CA ASP A 102 -9.70 -13.09 -6.04
C ASP A 102 -10.08 -13.48 -7.48
N SER A 103 -9.43 -14.50 -8.01
CA SER A 103 -9.82 -15.12 -9.27
C SER A 103 -10.72 -16.31 -8.99
N PHE A 104 -11.97 -16.23 -9.46
CA PHE A 104 -12.89 -17.37 -9.44
C PHE A 104 -12.57 -18.43 -10.50
N ILE A 105 -11.62 -18.15 -11.40
CA ILE A 105 -11.09 -19.10 -12.37
C ILE A 105 -9.78 -19.66 -11.81
N LYS A 106 -9.70 -21.00 -11.70
CA LYS A 106 -8.46 -21.68 -11.32
C LYS A 106 -7.51 -21.79 -12.49
N HIS A 107 -6.23 -21.61 -12.23
CA HIS A 107 -5.15 -21.70 -13.18
C HIS A 107 -4.08 -22.68 -12.69
N GLU A 108 -3.22 -23.13 -13.61
CA GLU A 108 -2.08 -24.01 -13.29
C GLU A 108 -0.86 -23.26 -12.75
N TRP A 109 -0.88 -21.92 -12.80
CA TRP A 109 0.17 -21.08 -12.22
C TRP A 109 -0.17 -20.74 -10.78
N ASP A 110 0.85 -20.41 -10.01
CA ASP A 110 0.73 -19.82 -8.68
C ASP A 110 1.83 -18.76 -8.50
N PHE A 111 1.84 -18.11 -7.34
CA PHE A 111 2.98 -17.29 -6.93
C PHE A 111 4.26 -18.12 -6.92
N SER A 112 5.39 -17.45 -7.16
CA SER A 112 6.69 -18.10 -7.14
C SER A 112 7.75 -17.16 -6.60
N PRO A 113 8.86 -17.69 -6.05
CA PRO A 113 9.96 -16.87 -5.57
C PRO A 113 10.63 -15.99 -6.63
N ALA A 114 10.32 -16.18 -7.91
CA ALA A 114 10.84 -15.35 -9.01
C ALA A 114 10.38 -13.88 -8.94
N VAL A 115 9.25 -13.61 -8.28
CA VAL A 115 8.81 -12.26 -7.93
C VAL A 115 8.57 -12.22 -6.42
N SER A 116 9.23 -11.31 -5.73
CA SER A 116 9.20 -11.24 -4.26
C SER A 116 9.10 -9.81 -3.76
N MET A 117 8.56 -9.65 -2.56
CA MET A 117 8.61 -8.42 -1.79
C MET A 117 9.96 -8.34 -1.07
N PHE A 118 10.74 -7.29 -1.33
CA PHE A 118 12.01 -7.04 -0.64
C PHE A 118 11.84 -5.96 0.42
N VAL A 119 12.10 -6.29 1.67
CA VAL A 119 11.95 -5.39 2.82
C VAL A 119 13.33 -5.07 3.39
N LYS A 120 13.64 -3.77 3.45
CA LYS A 120 14.77 -3.27 4.24
C LYS A 120 14.31 -3.02 5.67
N CYS A 121 14.69 -3.90 6.57
CA CYS A 121 14.37 -3.78 7.99
C CYS A 121 15.24 -2.69 8.64
N GLN A 122 14.65 -1.93 9.56
CA GLN A 122 15.31 -0.85 10.27
C GLN A 122 16.21 -1.37 11.40
N ASN A 123 15.84 -2.52 11.98
CA ASN A 123 16.57 -3.15 13.08
C ASN A 123 16.26 -4.66 13.17
N ALA A 124 17.03 -5.37 14.00
CA ALA A 124 16.89 -6.81 14.19
C ALA A 124 15.54 -7.24 14.79
N GLN A 125 14.96 -6.44 15.70
CA GLN A 125 13.69 -6.78 16.34
C GLN A 125 12.54 -6.74 15.33
N GLU A 126 12.50 -5.73 14.46
CA GLU A 126 11.55 -5.65 13.34
C GLU A 126 11.75 -6.85 12.40
N GLN A 127 12.99 -7.15 12.01
CA GLN A 127 13.29 -8.26 11.11
C GLN A 127 12.83 -9.61 11.68
N GLU A 128 13.10 -9.87 12.96
CA GLU A 128 12.67 -11.10 13.64
C GLU A 128 11.15 -11.20 13.73
N SER A 129 10.47 -10.11 14.11
CA SER A 129 9.01 -10.06 14.19
C SER A 129 8.34 -10.30 12.84
N LEU A 130 8.83 -9.66 11.78
CA LEU A 130 8.34 -9.88 10.41
C LEU A 130 8.60 -11.32 9.97
N PHE A 131 9.81 -11.84 10.19
CA PHE A 131 10.17 -13.20 9.80
C PHE A 131 9.29 -14.24 10.51
N GLU A 132 9.05 -14.10 11.81
CA GLU A 132 8.20 -15.00 12.58
C GLU A 132 6.75 -14.97 12.07
N GLN A 133 6.18 -13.78 11.86
CA GLN A 133 4.81 -13.65 11.39
C GLN A 133 4.61 -14.14 9.96
N LEU A 134 5.54 -13.81 9.06
CA LEU A 134 5.48 -14.21 7.65
C LEU A 134 5.75 -15.71 7.45
N SER A 135 6.64 -16.31 8.26
CA SER A 135 6.90 -17.76 8.17
C SER A 135 5.82 -18.62 8.82
N LYS A 136 4.93 -18.01 9.62
CA LYS A 136 3.85 -18.73 10.27
C LYS A 136 2.90 -19.30 9.21
N ASP A 137 2.69 -20.62 9.27
CA ASP A 137 1.86 -21.39 8.33
C ASP A 137 2.31 -21.26 6.86
N GLY A 138 3.52 -20.75 6.63
CA GLY A 138 4.19 -20.68 5.33
C GLY A 138 5.44 -21.56 5.28
N GLN A 139 6.44 -21.15 4.51
CA GLN A 139 7.68 -21.88 4.32
C GLN A 139 8.91 -20.98 4.53
N VAL A 140 9.83 -21.42 5.38
CA VAL A 140 11.17 -20.81 5.47
C VAL A 140 12.03 -21.33 4.31
N MET A 141 12.41 -20.43 3.41
CA MET A 141 13.26 -20.73 2.26
C MET A 141 14.74 -20.56 2.60
N MET A 142 15.07 -19.47 3.32
CA MET A 142 16.38 -19.22 3.88
C MET A 142 16.20 -18.68 5.31
N PRO A 143 16.66 -19.40 6.36
CA PRO A 143 16.60 -18.92 7.73
C PRO A 143 17.31 -17.58 7.91
N LEU A 144 16.94 -16.82 8.94
CA LEU A 144 17.64 -15.58 9.28
C LEU A 144 19.10 -15.84 9.68
N ASP A 145 20.04 -15.41 8.84
CA ASP A 145 21.48 -15.57 9.09
C ASP A 145 22.30 -14.48 8.36
N ASN A 146 23.59 -14.42 8.62
CA ASN A 146 24.53 -13.63 7.83
C ASN A 146 25.05 -14.46 6.64
N TYR A 147 24.53 -14.16 5.46
CA TYR A 147 24.94 -14.82 4.21
C TYR A 147 26.08 -14.09 3.48
N GLY A 148 26.76 -13.14 4.13
CA GLY A 148 27.97 -12.47 3.65
C GLY A 148 27.75 -11.18 2.84
N PHE A 149 26.51 -10.75 2.61
CA PHE A 149 26.19 -9.55 1.82
C PHE A 149 25.41 -8.47 2.59
N SER A 150 24.98 -8.76 3.82
CA SER A 150 24.33 -7.83 4.74
C SER A 150 24.58 -8.30 6.18
N GLN A 151 24.19 -7.51 7.18
CA GLN A 151 24.31 -7.95 8.58
C GLN A 151 23.49 -9.21 8.84
N ARG A 152 22.27 -9.26 8.31
CA ARG A 152 21.37 -10.41 8.43
C ARG A 152 20.33 -10.41 7.32
N PHE A 153 20.06 -11.59 6.75
CA PHE A 153 19.09 -11.78 5.70
C PHE A 153 18.24 -13.02 5.98
N GLY A 154 16.98 -13.01 5.56
CA GLY A 154 16.09 -14.17 5.56
C GLY A 154 15.11 -14.14 4.40
N TRP A 155 14.62 -15.32 4.02
CA TRP A 155 13.68 -15.49 2.92
C TRP A 155 12.58 -16.46 3.33
N VAL A 156 11.33 -16.01 3.24
CA VAL A 156 10.13 -16.79 3.56
C VAL A 156 9.12 -16.70 2.43
N GLU A 157 8.36 -17.76 2.23
CA GLU A 157 7.08 -17.73 1.53
C GLU A 157 5.99 -17.76 2.61
N ASP A 158 5.02 -16.84 2.55
CA ASP A 158 3.98 -16.77 3.56
C ASP A 158 2.84 -17.77 3.33
N GLN A 159 1.87 -17.81 4.25
CA GLN A 159 0.70 -18.69 4.18
C GLN A 159 -0.18 -18.50 2.92
N PHE A 160 0.03 -17.42 2.15
CA PHE A 160 -0.68 -17.12 0.90
C PHE A 160 0.18 -17.38 -0.34
N GLY A 161 1.40 -17.88 -0.18
CA GLY A 161 2.34 -18.15 -1.27
C GLY A 161 3.19 -16.95 -1.71
N ILE A 162 3.09 -15.79 -1.03
CA ILE A 162 3.87 -14.61 -1.41
C ILE A 162 5.30 -14.75 -0.88
N SER A 163 6.27 -14.51 -1.75
CA SER A 163 7.69 -14.55 -1.44
C SER A 163 8.17 -13.23 -0.84
N TRP A 164 8.82 -13.30 0.33
CA TRP A 164 9.36 -12.16 1.08
C TRP A 164 10.85 -12.35 1.39
N GLN A 165 11.64 -11.34 1.05
CA GLN A 165 13.06 -11.23 1.37
C GLN A 165 13.26 -10.11 2.39
N LEU A 166 13.78 -10.44 3.57
CA LEU A 166 13.96 -9.52 4.69
C LEU A 166 15.45 -9.26 4.89
N ASN A 167 15.88 -8.03 4.67
CA ASN A 167 17.29 -7.65 4.72
C ASN A 167 17.55 -6.58 5.77
N LEU A 168 18.57 -6.81 6.61
CA LEU A 168 19.14 -5.86 7.54
C LEU A 168 20.57 -5.54 7.10
N ASP A 169 20.78 -4.30 6.65
CA ASP A 169 22.07 -3.76 6.17
C ASP A 169 23.06 -3.53 7.33
#